data_AF-A0A1J4XML9-F1
#
_entry.id   AF-A0A1J4XML9-F1
#
_cell.length_a   1.000
_cell.length_b   1.000
_cell.length_c   1.000
_cell.angle_alpha   90.00
_cell.angle_beta   90.00
_cell.angle_gamma   90.00
#
_symmetry.space_group_name_H-M   'P 1'
#
loop_
_entity.id
_entity.type
_entity.pdbx_description
1 polymer ?
#
loop_
_entity_poly.entity_id
_entity_poly.type
_entity_poly.pdbx_seq_one_letter_code
_entity_poly.pdbx_strand_id
1 'polypeptide(L)'
;MRTREKAVDEFRKHLKEGCVYRRSEMSSWSNAVDRHLALLQEDHTLEKLSGGLYFYPKKSVFGLTRPSEEAVVITFLKDDRFLITTPNHYNALGVGTTQLYNETVVYNRKRHGLFRFGKRQYRFVRKDYFPLQLSEAFLMVDLVDNLNQLAEENKKVILERVAEKAKALNRKELLVAVKEYGGVHSKKFFGSLFSKDLKHYESPVLA
;
A
#
# COMPACT_ATOMS: atom_id res chain seq x y z
N MET A 1 -43.57 -10.05 -7.57
CA MET A 1 -42.81 -9.06 -6.76
C MET A 1 -42.15 -9.69 -5.53
N ARG A 2 -42.91 -10.34 -4.63
CA ARG A 2 -42.41 -10.96 -3.38
C ARG A 2 -41.19 -11.89 -3.47
N THR A 3 -41.01 -12.67 -4.54
CA THR A 3 -39.87 -13.60 -4.66
C THR A 3 -38.54 -12.87 -4.94
N ARG A 4 -38.60 -11.66 -5.52
CA ARG A 4 -37.41 -10.89 -5.94
C ARG A 4 -36.81 -10.11 -4.77
N GLU A 5 -37.64 -9.48 -3.95
CA GLU A 5 -37.21 -8.80 -2.71
C GLU A 5 -36.55 -9.81 -1.76
N LYS A 6 -37.18 -10.98 -1.57
CA LYS A 6 -36.60 -12.06 -0.77
C LYS A 6 -35.21 -12.48 -1.24
N ALA A 7 -34.96 -12.56 -2.56
CA ALA A 7 -33.67 -12.97 -3.09
C ALA A 7 -32.56 -11.92 -2.84
N VAL A 8 -32.89 -10.64 -2.87
CA VAL A 8 -31.96 -9.55 -2.53
C VAL A 8 -31.68 -9.53 -1.03
N ASP A 9 -32.70 -9.78 -0.21
CA ASP A 9 -32.55 -9.87 1.24
C ASP A 9 -31.68 -11.06 1.66
N GLU A 10 -31.83 -12.23 1.03
CA GLU A 10 -30.91 -13.36 1.26
C GLU A 10 -29.48 -13.02 0.84
N PHE A 11 -29.30 -12.34 -0.30
CA PHE A 11 -27.97 -11.88 -0.73
C PHE A 11 -27.34 -10.89 0.27
N ARG A 12 -28.15 -9.98 0.84
CA ARG A 12 -27.71 -9.01 1.84
C ARG A 12 -27.17 -9.67 3.11
N LYS A 13 -27.69 -10.84 3.51
CA LYS A 13 -27.23 -11.57 4.71
C LYS A 13 -25.77 -12.03 4.62
N HIS A 14 -25.22 -12.18 3.42
CA HIS A 14 -23.81 -12.51 3.22
C HIS A 14 -22.88 -11.30 3.38
N LEU A 15 -23.43 -10.09 3.34
CA LEU A 15 -22.68 -8.84 3.43
C LEU A 15 -22.54 -8.41 4.89
N LYS A 16 -21.38 -7.85 5.20
CA LYS A 16 -21.03 -7.31 6.51
C LYS A 16 -20.63 -5.85 6.35
N GLU A 17 -21.16 -5.00 7.19
CA GLU A 17 -20.79 -3.58 7.19
C GLU A 17 -19.29 -3.42 7.47
N GLY A 18 -18.66 -2.49 6.78
CA GLY A 18 -17.24 -2.19 6.81
C GLY A 18 -16.38 -3.09 5.91
N CYS A 19 -16.96 -4.06 5.21
CA CYS A 19 -16.22 -4.96 4.33
C CYS A 19 -16.25 -4.49 2.87
N VAL A 20 -15.16 -4.81 2.16
CA VAL A 20 -15.02 -4.63 0.70
C VAL A 20 -15.14 -6.00 0.05
N TYR A 21 -15.77 -6.04 -1.11
CA TYR A 21 -16.12 -7.28 -1.81
C TYR A 21 -15.81 -7.16 -3.29
N ARG A 22 -15.42 -8.28 -3.90
CA ARG A 22 -15.37 -8.40 -5.35
C ARG A 22 -16.67 -8.96 -5.89
N ARG A 23 -17.04 -8.50 -7.09
CA ARG A 23 -18.12 -9.10 -7.89
C ARG A 23 -17.95 -10.62 -8.03
N SER A 24 -16.72 -11.10 -8.21
CA SER A 24 -16.42 -12.53 -8.36
C SER A 24 -16.75 -13.37 -7.12
N GLU A 25 -16.61 -12.80 -5.91
CA GLU A 25 -16.92 -13.51 -4.66
C GLU A 25 -18.44 -13.64 -4.50
N MET A 26 -19.16 -12.59 -4.87
CA MET A 26 -20.62 -12.53 -4.83
C MET A 26 -21.31 -13.48 -5.81
N SER A 27 -20.62 -13.96 -6.85
CA SER A 27 -21.15 -14.96 -7.79
C SER A 27 -21.44 -16.30 -7.12
N SER A 28 -20.86 -16.57 -5.95
CA SER A 28 -21.19 -17.76 -5.16
C SER A 28 -22.52 -17.65 -4.38
N TRP A 29 -23.06 -16.43 -4.24
CA TRP A 29 -24.25 -16.16 -3.41
C TRP A 29 -25.51 -15.85 -4.24
N SER A 30 -25.37 -15.55 -5.53
CA SER A 30 -26.52 -15.20 -6.38
C SER A 30 -26.27 -15.52 -7.85
N ASN A 31 -27.30 -16.03 -8.51
CA ASN A 31 -27.35 -16.21 -9.98
C ASN A 31 -27.62 -14.90 -10.73
N ALA A 32 -27.98 -13.82 -10.04
CA ALA A 32 -28.32 -12.51 -10.59
C ALA A 32 -27.50 -11.38 -9.95
N VAL A 33 -26.19 -11.61 -9.78
CA VAL A 33 -25.25 -10.72 -9.07
C VAL A 33 -25.38 -9.26 -9.49
N ASP A 34 -25.31 -8.98 -10.79
CA ASP A 34 -25.27 -7.61 -11.29
C ASP A 34 -26.58 -6.85 -11.01
N ARG A 35 -27.71 -7.57 -10.99
CA ARG A 35 -29.02 -7.04 -10.61
C ARG A 35 -29.08 -6.74 -9.10
N HIS A 36 -28.63 -7.67 -8.26
CA HIS A 36 -28.61 -7.45 -6.81
C HIS A 36 -27.67 -6.31 -6.43
N LEU A 37 -26.51 -6.22 -7.07
CA LEU A 37 -25.58 -5.12 -6.93
C LEU A 37 -26.21 -3.78 -7.31
N ALA A 38 -26.97 -3.71 -8.41
CA ALA A 38 -27.65 -2.48 -8.80
C ALA A 38 -28.67 -2.04 -7.74
N LEU A 39 -29.53 -2.95 -7.28
CA LEU A 39 -30.53 -2.66 -6.25
C LEU A 39 -29.89 -2.22 -4.92
N LEU A 40 -28.81 -2.88 -4.49
CA LEU A 40 -28.08 -2.50 -3.29
C LEU A 40 -27.26 -1.21 -3.43
N GLN A 41 -26.97 -0.77 -4.65
CA GLN A 41 -26.37 0.55 -4.89
C GLN A 41 -27.44 1.65 -4.87
N GLU A 42 -28.62 1.36 -5.45
CA GLU A 42 -29.77 2.27 -5.48
C GLU A 42 -30.28 2.59 -4.06
N ASP A 43 -30.30 1.61 -3.15
CA ASP A 43 -30.71 1.81 -1.76
C ASP A 43 -29.56 2.24 -0.82
N HIS A 44 -28.38 2.54 -1.38
CA HIS A 44 -27.17 2.95 -0.67
C HIS A 44 -26.58 1.94 0.33
N THR A 45 -26.96 0.67 0.23
CA THR A 45 -26.33 -0.40 1.02
C THR A 45 -24.89 -0.67 0.56
N LEU A 46 -24.62 -0.57 -0.74
CA LEU A 46 -23.30 -0.78 -1.34
C LEU A 46 -22.85 0.46 -2.10
N GLU A 47 -21.58 0.83 -1.92
CA GLU A 47 -20.88 1.83 -2.72
C GLU A 47 -19.94 1.13 -3.70
N LYS A 48 -19.98 1.52 -4.98
CA LYS A 48 -19.03 1.01 -5.98
C LYS A 48 -17.70 1.77 -5.86
N LEU A 49 -16.62 1.04 -5.58
CA LEU A 49 -15.28 1.61 -5.49
C LEU A 49 -14.58 1.67 -6.85
N SER A 50 -14.68 0.60 -7.64
CA SER A 50 -14.11 0.54 -9.00
C SER A 50 -14.73 -0.63 -9.77
N GLY A 51 -14.20 -0.95 -10.96
CA GLY A 51 -14.65 -2.09 -11.76
C GLY A 51 -14.62 -3.40 -10.97
N GLY A 52 -15.80 -3.86 -10.52
CA GLY A 52 -15.97 -5.11 -9.80
C GLY A 52 -15.60 -5.08 -8.31
N LEU A 53 -15.34 -3.92 -7.70
CA LEU A 53 -15.14 -3.76 -6.26
C LEU A 53 -16.27 -2.92 -5.63
N TYR A 54 -16.82 -3.41 -4.52
CA TYR A 54 -17.96 -2.83 -3.81
C TYR A 54 -17.68 -2.77 -2.31
N PHE A 55 -18.19 -1.75 -1.63
CA PHE A 55 -18.01 -1.54 -0.20
C PHE A 55 -19.36 -1.42 0.49
N TYR A 56 -19.54 -2.10 1.62
CA TYR A 56 -20.69 -1.89 2.49
C TYR A 56 -20.31 -0.91 3.60
N PRO A 57 -20.70 0.38 3.54
CA PRO A 57 -20.38 1.34 4.60
C PRO A 57 -21.07 1.02 5.93
N LYS A 58 -20.36 1.27 7.03
CA LYS A 58 -20.96 1.38 8.37
C LYS A 58 -21.60 2.75 8.54
N LYS A 59 -22.63 2.84 9.38
CA LYS A 59 -23.14 4.12 9.87
C LYS A 59 -22.31 4.56 11.08
N SER A 60 -21.83 5.79 11.06
CA SER A 60 -21.16 6.46 12.18
C SER A 60 -21.89 7.75 12.54
N VAL A 61 -21.53 8.37 13.67
CA VAL A 61 -22.06 9.69 14.08
C VAL A 61 -21.77 10.80 13.04
N PHE A 62 -20.77 10.60 12.18
CA PHE A 62 -20.38 11.53 11.12
C PHE A 62 -20.92 11.12 9.73
N GLY A 63 -21.88 10.18 9.68
CA GLY A 63 -22.43 9.63 8.44
C GLY A 63 -21.80 8.31 8.02
N LEU A 64 -21.89 7.98 6.73
CA LEU A 64 -21.36 6.73 6.18
C LEU A 64 -19.82 6.72 6.23
N THR A 65 -19.26 5.64 6.79
CA THR A 65 -17.81 5.45 6.86
C THR A 65 -17.20 5.26 5.48
N ARG A 66 -15.90 5.51 5.35
CA ARG A 66 -15.11 5.10 4.18
C ARG A 66 -14.49 3.72 4.41
N PRO A 67 -14.14 2.97 3.36
CA PRO A 67 -13.37 1.75 3.54
C PRO A 67 -11.96 2.08 4.07
N SER A 68 -11.42 1.24 4.95
CA SER A 68 -10.01 1.26 5.33
C SER A 68 -9.14 0.91 4.11
N GLU A 69 -7.92 1.45 4.06
CA GLU A 69 -6.99 1.20 2.93
C GLU A 69 -6.64 -0.28 2.84
N GLU A 70 -6.44 -0.92 3.98
CA GLU A 70 -6.13 -2.34 4.11
C GLU A 70 -7.24 -3.19 3.50
N ALA A 71 -8.51 -2.93 3.85
CA ALA A 71 -9.66 -3.65 3.28
C ALA A 71 -9.77 -3.49 1.76
N VAL A 72 -9.47 -2.31 1.22
CA VAL A 72 -9.46 -2.10 -0.25
C VAL A 72 -8.32 -2.88 -0.88
N VAL A 73 -7.11 -2.77 -0.34
CA VAL A 73 -5.90 -3.37 -0.89
C VAL A 73 -5.93 -4.89 -0.80
N ILE A 74 -6.27 -5.47 0.35
CA ILE A 74 -6.39 -6.92 0.55
C ILE A 74 -7.43 -7.49 -0.41
N THR A 75 -8.59 -6.82 -0.50
CA THR A 75 -9.66 -7.25 -1.39
C THR A 75 -9.23 -7.10 -2.82
N PHE A 76 -8.53 -6.04 -3.24
CA PHE A 76 -8.08 -5.85 -4.62
C PHE A 76 -6.94 -6.78 -5.04
N LEU A 77 -6.03 -7.14 -4.14
CA LEU A 77 -4.90 -8.03 -4.41
C LEU A 77 -5.22 -9.51 -4.23
N LYS A 78 -6.23 -9.86 -3.40
CA LYS A 78 -6.45 -11.25 -2.93
C LYS A 78 -5.16 -11.76 -2.27
N ASP A 79 -4.54 -10.90 -1.48
CA ASP A 79 -3.27 -11.13 -0.78
C ASP A 79 -3.21 -10.20 0.41
N ASP A 80 -2.70 -10.69 1.52
CA ASP A 80 -2.38 -9.93 2.73
C ASP A 80 -0.92 -9.49 2.78
N ARG A 81 -0.06 -10.00 1.88
CA ARG A 81 1.34 -9.60 1.76
C ARG A 81 1.48 -8.35 0.91
N PHE A 82 1.33 -7.20 1.57
CA PHE A 82 1.58 -5.90 1.00
C PHE A 82 2.06 -4.93 2.09
N LEU A 83 2.64 -3.81 1.68
CA LEU A 83 2.98 -2.69 2.55
C LEU A 83 2.35 -1.42 1.99
N ILE A 84 1.47 -0.80 2.78
CA ILE A 84 0.88 0.50 2.47
C ILE A 84 1.82 1.57 3.04
N THR A 85 2.19 2.55 2.22
CA THR A 85 3.04 3.67 2.60
C THR A 85 2.66 4.93 1.82
N THR A 86 3.30 6.05 2.12
CA THR A 86 3.16 7.30 1.39
C THR A 86 4.49 8.04 1.42
N PRO A 87 4.85 8.85 0.40
CA PRO A 87 6.06 9.67 0.44
C PRO A 87 6.14 10.60 1.67
N ASN A 88 4.98 10.96 2.26
CA ASN A 88 4.93 11.77 3.46
C ASN A 88 5.63 11.12 4.67
N HIS A 89 5.78 9.79 4.69
CA HIS A 89 6.49 9.09 5.77
C HIS A 89 7.98 9.45 5.83
N TYR A 90 8.57 9.92 4.74
CA TYR A 90 9.97 10.36 4.75
C TYR A 90 10.19 11.59 5.64
N ASN A 91 9.14 12.39 5.91
CA ASN A 91 9.25 13.58 6.76
C ASN A 91 9.66 13.21 8.20
N ALA A 92 9.25 12.03 8.69
CA ALA A 92 9.66 11.52 9.99
C ALA A 92 11.18 11.26 10.09
N LEU A 93 11.88 11.14 8.95
CA LEU A 93 13.33 11.00 8.93
C LEU A 93 14.05 12.32 9.28
N GLY A 94 13.39 13.48 9.20
CA GLY A 94 14.03 14.76 9.54
C GLY A 94 15.16 15.17 8.58
N VAL A 95 15.20 14.59 7.38
CA VAL A 95 16.26 14.85 6.38
C VAL A 95 15.90 16.00 5.42
N GLY A 96 14.81 16.72 5.69
CA GLY A 96 14.38 17.87 4.90
C GLY A 96 13.45 17.56 3.74
N THR A 97 12.79 16.40 3.73
CA THR A 97 11.58 16.23 2.91
C THR A 97 10.44 17.00 3.57
N THR A 98 9.75 17.83 2.79
CA THR A 98 8.67 18.69 3.31
C THR A 98 7.45 18.74 2.41
N GLN A 99 7.55 18.25 1.17
CA GLN A 99 6.41 18.26 0.28
C GLN A 99 5.32 17.30 0.77
N LEU A 100 4.06 17.74 0.69
CA LEU A 100 2.90 16.90 0.98
C LEU A 100 2.37 16.26 -0.31
N TYR A 101 2.16 14.95 -0.25
CA TYR A 101 1.71 14.11 -1.35
C TYR A 101 0.32 13.56 -1.06
N ASN A 102 -0.60 13.72 -2.01
CA ASN A 102 -1.90 13.06 -2.01
C ASN A 102 -1.83 11.72 -2.77
N GLU A 103 -0.90 10.86 -2.33
CA GLU A 103 -0.66 9.56 -2.95
C GLU A 103 -0.45 8.48 -1.86
N THR A 104 -1.17 7.38 -2.01
CA THR A 104 -0.92 6.12 -1.29
C THR A 104 -0.13 5.17 -2.21
N VAL A 105 0.97 4.62 -1.70
CA VAL A 105 1.82 3.65 -2.40
C VAL A 105 1.61 2.28 -1.77
N VAL A 106 1.49 1.25 -2.61
CA VAL A 106 1.30 -0.14 -2.15
C VAL A 106 2.40 -1.03 -2.74
N TYR A 107 3.37 -1.39 -1.91
CA TYR A 107 4.33 -2.43 -2.27
C TYR A 107 3.67 -3.79 -2.15
N ASN A 108 3.76 -4.57 -3.22
CA ASN A 108 3.08 -5.86 -3.32
C ASN A 108 3.78 -6.74 -4.37
N ARG A 109 3.38 -8.01 -4.50
CA ARG A 109 3.97 -8.96 -5.46
C ARG A 109 3.14 -9.20 -6.73
N LYS A 110 1.92 -8.63 -6.82
CA LYS A 110 0.90 -9.06 -7.79
C LYS A 110 0.54 -8.04 -8.86
N ARG A 111 0.64 -6.75 -8.56
CA ARG A 111 0.12 -5.64 -9.38
C ARG A 111 1.10 -4.49 -9.40
N HIS A 112 1.14 -3.81 -10.54
CA HIS A 112 1.88 -2.58 -10.75
C HIS A 112 0.99 -1.61 -11.52
N GLY A 113 1.07 -0.31 -11.20
CA GLY A 113 0.32 0.75 -11.89
C GLY A 113 -0.54 1.60 -10.96
N LEU A 114 -1.24 2.57 -11.55
CA LEU A 114 -2.14 3.47 -10.85
C LEU A 114 -3.57 2.93 -10.86
N PHE A 115 -4.20 2.89 -9.70
CA PHE A 115 -5.58 2.44 -9.52
C PHE A 115 -6.35 3.45 -8.69
N ARG A 116 -7.62 3.67 -9.03
CA ARG A 116 -8.52 4.53 -8.28
C ARG A 116 -9.63 3.68 -7.66
N PHE A 117 -9.82 3.82 -6.35
CA PHE A 117 -10.90 3.20 -5.58
C PHE A 117 -11.70 4.29 -4.87
N GLY A 118 -12.94 4.48 -5.29
CA GLY A 118 -13.75 5.64 -4.92
C GLY A 118 -13.03 6.93 -5.30
N LYS A 119 -12.78 7.79 -4.31
CA LYS A 119 -12.09 9.08 -4.50
C LYS A 119 -10.58 9.03 -4.25
N ARG A 120 -10.01 7.86 -3.91
CA ARG A 120 -8.58 7.72 -3.58
C ARG A 120 -7.81 7.08 -4.73
N GLN A 121 -6.60 7.59 -4.97
CA GLN A 121 -5.66 7.05 -5.94
C GLN A 121 -4.55 6.29 -5.20
N TYR A 122 -4.21 5.12 -5.73
CA TYR A 122 -3.19 4.22 -5.20
C TYR A 122 -2.18 3.92 -6.30
N ARG A 123 -0.90 4.02 -5.97
CA ARG A 123 0.20 3.56 -6.81
C ARG A 123 0.67 2.19 -6.33
N PHE A 124 0.29 1.16 -7.07
CA PHE A 124 0.76 -0.19 -6.82
C PHE A 124 2.14 -0.34 -7.44
N VAL A 125 3.11 -0.74 -6.64
CA VAL A 125 4.48 -0.97 -7.09
C VAL A 125 4.84 -2.41 -6.76
N ARG A 126 5.07 -3.19 -7.82
CA ARG A 126 5.52 -4.57 -7.67
C ARG A 126 6.98 -4.61 -7.16
N LYS A 127 7.19 -5.15 -5.96
CA LYS A 127 8.50 -5.42 -5.36
C LYS A 127 8.54 -6.87 -4.88
N ASP A 128 9.67 -7.55 -5.07
CA ASP A 128 9.84 -8.93 -4.61
C ASP A 128 9.97 -8.97 -3.07
N TYR A 129 10.66 -7.98 -2.51
CA TYR A 129 10.94 -7.84 -1.08
C TYR A 129 10.54 -6.46 -0.57
N PHE A 130 9.86 -6.45 0.58
CA PHE A 130 9.49 -5.29 1.38
C PHE A 130 9.17 -5.79 2.80
N PRO A 131 9.34 -4.97 3.84
CA PRO A 131 9.04 -5.39 5.20
C PRO A 131 7.52 -5.45 5.46
N LEU A 132 7.13 -6.19 6.49
CA LEU A 132 5.72 -6.24 6.94
C LEU A 132 5.27 -4.95 7.62
N GLN A 133 6.20 -4.21 8.21
CA GLN A 133 5.97 -2.96 8.93
C GLN A 133 7.01 -1.93 8.52
N LEU A 134 6.62 -0.66 8.54
CA LEU A 134 7.56 0.43 8.28
C LEU A 134 8.59 0.51 9.41
N SER A 135 9.85 0.64 9.03
CA SER A 135 10.95 0.93 9.94
C SER A 135 11.74 2.12 9.42
N GLU A 136 12.43 2.80 10.32
CA GLU A 136 13.30 3.93 9.95
C GLU A 136 14.39 3.50 8.97
N ALA A 137 15.01 2.34 9.19
CA ALA A 137 15.99 1.76 8.27
C ALA A 137 15.41 1.52 6.87
N PHE A 138 14.19 0.97 6.78
CA PHE A 138 13.52 0.79 5.50
C PHE A 138 13.22 2.12 4.81
N LEU A 139 12.68 3.10 5.54
CA LEU A 139 12.35 4.41 5.00
C LEU A 139 13.58 5.15 4.46
N MET A 140 14.74 5.01 5.12
CA MET A 140 16.01 5.58 4.62
C MET A 140 16.40 4.97 3.26
N VAL A 141 16.30 3.64 3.13
CA VAL A 141 16.61 2.93 1.88
C VAL A 141 15.61 3.31 0.78
N ASP A 142 14.34 3.28 1.11
CA ASP A 142 13.24 3.55 0.18
C ASP A 142 13.23 5.02 -0.27
N LEU A 143 13.54 5.98 0.61
CA LEU A 143 13.73 7.39 0.23
C LEU A 143 14.81 7.52 -0.84
N VAL A 144 15.99 6.93 -0.64
CA VAL A 144 17.09 7.05 -1.60
C VAL A 144 16.69 6.47 -2.97
N ASP A 145 16.00 5.33 -3.01
CA ASP A 145 15.55 4.74 -4.26
C ASP A 145 14.47 5.58 -4.98
N ASN A 146 13.60 6.25 -4.22
CA ASN A 146 12.49 7.02 -4.79
C ASN A 146 12.77 8.52 -4.93
N LEU A 147 13.90 9.04 -4.41
CA LEU A 147 14.19 10.48 -4.32
C LEU A 147 14.03 11.22 -5.66
N ASN A 148 14.41 10.59 -6.77
CA ASN A 148 14.29 11.20 -8.09
C ASN A 148 12.85 11.42 -8.53
N GLN A 149 11.90 10.63 -8.02
CA GLN A 149 10.47 10.74 -8.30
C GLN A 149 9.78 11.79 -7.43
N LEU A 150 10.44 12.25 -6.36
CA LEU A 150 9.91 13.27 -5.46
C LEU A 150 10.08 14.67 -6.08
N ALA A 151 9.10 15.53 -5.82
CA ALA A 151 9.11 16.95 -6.19
C ALA A 151 9.89 17.80 -5.18
N GLU A 152 10.99 17.26 -4.67
CA GLU A 152 11.90 17.97 -3.76
C GLU A 152 12.97 18.68 -4.58
N GLU A 153 13.16 19.98 -4.36
CA GLU A 153 14.18 20.76 -5.09
C GLU A 153 15.60 20.47 -4.59
N ASN A 154 15.74 20.22 -3.28
CA ASN A 154 17.01 20.10 -2.58
C ASN A 154 17.51 18.65 -2.47
N LYS A 155 17.38 17.84 -3.53
CA LYS A 155 17.73 16.40 -3.51
C LYS A 155 19.15 16.11 -3.04
N LYS A 156 20.13 16.95 -3.41
CA LYS A 156 21.53 16.80 -2.95
C LYS A 156 21.66 16.98 -1.44
N VAL A 157 21.06 18.04 -0.90
CA VAL A 157 21.06 18.32 0.55
C VAL A 157 20.33 17.22 1.32
N ILE A 158 19.24 16.68 0.77
CA ILE A 158 18.55 15.53 1.34
C ILE A 158 19.50 14.32 1.43
N LEU A 159 20.24 14.01 0.36
CA LEU A 159 21.21 12.90 0.39
C LEU A 159 22.34 13.12 1.40
N GLU A 160 22.84 14.34 1.56
CA GLU A 160 23.84 14.68 2.58
C GLU A 160 23.28 14.45 4.00
N ARG A 161 22.04 14.87 4.26
CA ARG A 161 21.36 14.65 5.55
C ARG A 161 21.04 13.18 5.79
N VAL A 162 20.67 12.44 4.75
CA VAL A 162 20.52 10.97 4.82
C VAL A 162 21.86 10.33 5.19
N ALA A 163 22.98 10.77 4.61
CA ALA A 163 24.30 10.24 4.95
C ALA A 163 24.68 10.52 6.41
N GLU A 164 24.43 11.73 6.93
CA GLU A 164 24.69 12.04 8.34
C GLU A 164 23.78 11.24 9.28
N LYS A 165 22.48 11.16 8.97
CA LYS A 165 21.54 10.38 9.77
C LYS A 165 21.87 8.87 9.75
N ALA A 166 22.32 8.35 8.62
CA ALA A 166 22.73 6.95 8.50
C ALA A 166 23.88 6.57 9.43
N LYS A 167 24.77 7.52 9.78
CA LYS A 167 25.87 7.30 10.75
C LYS A 167 25.37 7.20 12.19
N ALA A 168 24.23 7.81 12.50
CA ALA A 168 23.62 7.82 13.84
C ALA A 168 22.65 6.65 14.07
N LEU A 169 22.21 5.97 13.01
CA LEU A 169 21.29 4.83 13.10
C LEU A 169 22.00 3.52 13.50
N ASN A 170 21.20 2.53 13.90
CA ASN A 170 21.70 1.16 14.07
C ASN A 170 22.24 0.64 12.72
N ARG A 171 23.57 0.61 12.61
CA ARG A 171 24.29 0.24 11.39
C ARG A 171 23.93 -1.15 10.89
N LYS A 172 23.73 -2.12 11.79
CA LYS A 172 23.40 -3.50 11.40
C LYS A 172 22.02 -3.56 10.75
N GLU A 173 21.03 -2.93 11.35
CA GLU A 173 19.66 -2.88 10.82
C GLU A 173 19.60 -2.16 9.46
N LEU A 174 20.33 -1.04 9.32
CA LEU A 174 20.40 -0.32 8.05
C LEU A 174 21.04 -1.16 6.94
N LEU A 175 22.17 -1.83 7.21
CA LEU A 175 22.83 -2.69 6.21
C LEU A 175 21.93 -3.87 5.80
N VAL A 176 21.19 -4.46 6.74
CA VAL A 176 20.19 -5.48 6.43
C VAL A 176 19.10 -4.90 5.52
N ALA A 177 18.56 -3.73 5.85
CA ALA A 177 17.53 -3.07 5.02
C ALA A 177 18.04 -2.75 3.60
N VAL A 178 19.29 -2.27 3.46
CA VAL A 178 19.93 -2.00 2.17
C VAL A 178 20.05 -3.28 1.34
N LYS A 179 20.47 -4.38 1.96
CA LYS A 179 20.63 -5.68 1.28
C LYS A 179 19.29 -6.20 0.78
N GLU A 180 18.32 -6.29 1.69
CA GLU A 180 17.01 -6.93 1.45
C GLU A 180 16.08 -6.08 0.57
N TYR A 181 16.07 -4.76 0.77
CA TYR A 181 15.06 -3.88 0.16
C TYR A 181 15.63 -2.85 -0.82
N GLY A 182 16.95 -2.67 -0.84
CA GLY A 182 17.59 -1.67 -1.67
C GLY A 182 17.62 -2.02 -3.16
N GLY A 183 17.19 -1.06 -3.98
CA GLY A 183 17.47 -1.00 -5.40
C GLY A 183 18.92 -0.63 -5.70
N VAL A 184 19.23 -0.46 -6.98
CA VAL A 184 20.60 -0.15 -7.44
C VAL A 184 21.10 1.17 -6.86
N HIS A 185 20.23 2.18 -6.76
CA HIS A 185 20.61 3.51 -6.31
C HIS A 185 20.95 3.53 -4.82
N SER A 186 20.07 3.00 -3.97
CA SER A 186 20.32 2.90 -2.53
C SER A 186 21.52 2.02 -2.21
N LYS A 187 21.66 0.85 -2.86
CA LYS A 187 22.84 -0.03 -2.67
C LYS A 187 24.15 0.68 -3.00
N LYS A 188 24.19 1.44 -4.10
CA LYS A 188 25.38 2.23 -4.46
C LYS A 188 25.64 3.35 -3.44
N PHE A 189 24.61 4.08 -3.04
CA PHE A 189 24.71 5.20 -2.11
C PHE A 189 25.19 4.76 -0.71
N PHE A 190 24.52 3.79 -0.09
CA PHE A 190 24.95 3.26 1.20
C PHE A 190 26.25 2.45 1.09
N GLY A 191 26.53 1.90 -0.10
CA GLY A 191 27.77 1.22 -0.43
C GLY A 191 29.00 2.11 -0.38
N SER A 192 28.93 3.32 -0.92
CA SER A 192 30.03 4.27 -0.81
C SER A 192 30.22 4.75 0.63
N LEU A 193 29.13 4.94 1.39
CA LEU A 193 29.16 5.38 2.79
C LEU A 193 29.78 4.34 3.74
N PHE A 194 29.54 3.05 3.52
CA PHE A 194 29.99 1.96 4.39
C PHE A 194 30.97 1.01 3.71
N SER A 195 31.74 1.52 2.75
CA SER A 195 32.60 0.82 1.77
C SER A 195 33.54 -0.29 2.30
N LYS A 196 33.76 -0.40 3.62
CA LYS A 196 34.51 -1.51 4.25
C LYS A 196 33.65 -2.72 4.65
N ASP A 197 32.33 -2.59 4.78
CA ASP A 197 31.50 -3.56 5.51
C ASP A 197 30.55 -4.40 4.64
N LEU A 198 30.19 -3.95 3.43
CA LEU A 198 29.32 -4.73 2.54
C LEU A 198 29.98 -6.00 1.99
N LYS A 199 31.33 -6.01 1.93
CA LYS A 199 32.11 -7.21 1.55
C LYS A 199 32.08 -8.31 2.61
N HIS A 200 31.75 -7.99 3.86
CA HIS A 200 31.72 -8.97 4.96
C HIS A 200 30.36 -9.71 5.09
N TYR A 201 29.37 -9.34 4.28
CA TYR A 201 28.06 -9.99 4.21
C TYR A 201 27.82 -10.71 2.87
N GLU A 202 28.84 -10.78 2.00
CA GLU A 202 28.86 -11.66 0.84
C GLU A 202 29.33 -13.07 1.27
N SER A 203 28.36 -14.02 1.30
CA SER A 203 28.43 -15.49 1.48
C SER A 203 28.27 -16.10 2.88
N PRO A 204 27.59 -17.28 2.99
CA PRO A 204 27.18 -18.19 1.91
C PRO A 204 25.68 -18.17 1.59
N VAL A 205 25.42 -18.24 0.29
CA VAL A 205 24.23 -18.85 -0.32
C VAL A 205 24.09 -20.26 0.28
N LEU A 206 22.94 -20.53 0.91
CA LEU A 206 22.57 -21.89 1.29
C LEU A 206 22.32 -22.68 -0.01
N ALA A 207 23.16 -23.70 -0.20
CA ALA A 207 22.91 -24.83 -1.08
C ALA A 207 21.72 -25.67 -0.56
#